data_AF-A0A938HDD3-F1
#
_entry.id   AF-A0A938HDD3-F1
#
_cell.length_a   1.000
_cell.length_b   1.000
_cell.length_c   1.000
_cell.angle_alpha   90.00
_cell.angle_beta   90.00
_cell.angle_gamma   90.00
#
_symmetry.space_group_name_H-M   'P 1'
#
loop_
_entity.id
_entity.type
_entity.pdbx_description
1 polymer ?
#
loop_
_entity_poly.entity_id
_entity_poly.type
_entity_poly.pdbx_seq_one_letter_code
_entity_poly.pdbx_strand_id
1 'polypeptide(L)'
;MSNKDFITNYNRFSGYLWLVIAGLSFITITYKIITEGAQTWLPYYIVPLMALLMYFTKKWMMKRMYRHLQQMAEQKKDQEV
;
A
#
# COMPACT_ATOMS: atom_id res chain seq x y z
N MET A 1 10.76 -8.87 -22.50
CA MET A 1 10.69 -8.07 -21.25
C MET A 1 10.31 -9.02 -20.13
N SER A 2 11.13 -9.14 -19.08
CA SER A 2 11.04 -10.26 -18.12
C SER A 2 9.85 -10.08 -17.17
N ASN A 3 9.05 -11.13 -16.96
CA ASN A 3 7.88 -11.13 -16.06
C ASN A 3 8.18 -10.59 -14.64
N LYS A 4 9.44 -10.62 -14.20
CA LYS A 4 9.91 -10.10 -12.91
C LYS A 4 9.73 -8.58 -12.78
N ASP A 5 9.87 -7.85 -13.89
CA ASP A 5 9.74 -6.39 -13.92
C ASP A 5 8.28 -5.96 -13.75
N PHE A 6 7.36 -6.73 -14.34
CA PHE A 6 5.92 -6.49 -14.25
C PHE A 6 5.40 -6.68 -12.82
N ILE A 7 5.84 -7.72 -12.11
CA ILE A 7 5.43 -8.00 -10.72
C ILE A 7 5.92 -6.88 -9.78
N THR A 8 7.16 -6.40 -9.98
CA THR A 8 7.74 -5.33 -9.16
C THR A 8 7.06 -3.99 -9.42
N ASN A 9 6.80 -3.64 -10.68
CA ASN A 9 6.09 -2.42 -11.05
C ASN A 9 4.61 -2.46 -10.66
N TYR A 10 3.91 -3.57 -10.88
CA TYR A 10 2.51 -3.74 -10.50
C TYR A 10 2.34 -3.58 -8.99
N ASN A 11 3.24 -4.18 -8.21
CA ASN A 11 3.16 -4.03 -6.79
C ASN A 11 3.47 -2.58 -6.32
N ARG A 12 4.44 -1.90 -6.95
CA ARG A 12 4.72 -0.48 -6.67
C ARG A 12 3.52 0.41 -7.01
N PHE A 13 2.89 0.18 -8.17
CA PHE A 13 1.67 0.87 -8.62
C PHE A 13 0.51 0.67 -7.65
N SER A 14 0.31 -0.56 -7.19
CA SER A 14 -0.75 -0.89 -6.24
C SER A 14 -0.60 -0.20 -4.88
N GLY A 15 0.61 0.24 -4.50
CA GLY A 15 0.85 1.07 -3.32
C GLY A 15 0.46 2.54 -3.53
N TYR A 16 0.79 3.09 -4.70
CA TYR A 16 0.36 4.45 -5.08
C TYR A 16 -1.18 4.56 -5.13
N LEU A 17 -1.87 3.50 -5.56
CA LEU A 17 -3.34 3.44 -5.59
C LEU A 17 -3.94 3.64 -4.19
N TRP A 18 -3.38 2.99 -3.16
CA TRP A 18 -3.81 3.17 -1.77
C TRP A 18 -3.51 4.56 -1.22
N LEU A 19 -2.37 5.16 -1.60
CA LEU A 19 -2.04 6.54 -1.25
C LEU A 19 -3.03 7.54 -1.88
N VAL A 20 -3.40 7.33 -3.14
CA VAL A 20 -4.39 8.16 -3.84
C VAL A 20 -5.75 8.04 -3.17
N ILE A 21 -6.20 6.82 -2.83
CA ILE A 21 -7.46 6.61 -2.10
C ILE A 21 -7.41 7.32 -0.74
N ALA A 22 -6.34 7.14 0.04
CA ALA A 22 -6.20 7.81 1.33
C ALA A 22 -6.25 9.34 1.21
N GLY A 23 -5.57 9.91 0.21
CA GLY A 23 -5.58 11.34 -0.07
C GLY A 23 -6.97 11.86 -0.48
N LEU A 24 -7.64 11.17 -1.40
CA LEU A 24 -8.99 11.53 -1.85
C LEU A 24 -10.01 11.42 -0.71
N SER A 25 -9.96 10.33 0.07
CA SER A 25 -10.81 10.15 1.25
C SER A 25 -10.60 11.26 2.27
N PHE A 26 -9.34 11.62 2.54
CA PHE A 26 -9.02 12.73 3.45
C PHE A 26 -9.63 14.05 2.95
N ILE A 27 -9.41 14.42 1.69
CA ILE A 27 -9.94 15.65 1.10
C ILE A 27 -11.48 15.68 1.17
N THR A 28 -12.13 14.56 0.83
CA THR A 28 -13.60 14.46 0.83
C THR A 28 -14.17 14.64 2.22
N ILE A 29 -13.56 14.02 3.24
CA ILE A 29 -14.01 14.13 4.63
C ILE A 29 -13.74 15.54 5.17
N THR A 30 -12.58 16.14 4.85
CA THR A 30 -12.29 17.53 5.22
C THR A 30 -13.32 18.49 4.62
N TYR A 31 -13.67 18.33 3.34
CA TYR A 31 -14.71 19.14 2.70
C TYR A 31 -16.08 18.98 3.38
N LYS A 32 -16.47 17.72 3.67
CA LYS A 32 -17.73 17.41 4.37
C LYS A 32 -17.80 17.97 5.78
N ILE A 33 -16.68 17.98 6.52
CA ILE A 33 -16.61 18.60 7.85
C ILE A 33 -16.87 20.11 7.78
N ILE A 34 -16.36 20.79 6.74
CA ILE A 34 -16.55 22.23 6.56
C ILE A 34 -18.00 22.56 6.20
N THR A 35 -18.66 21.72 5.39
CA THR A 35 -20.02 21.99 4.90
C THR A 35 -21.13 21.51 5.85
N GLU A 36 -20.97 20.35 6.48
CA GLU A 36 -22.03 19.67 7.25
C GLU A 36 -21.73 19.61 8.76
N GLY A 37 -20.55 20.09 9.19
CA GLY A 37 -20.13 20.12 10.58
C GLY A 37 -19.30 18.91 11.01
N ALA A 38 -18.35 19.14 11.92
CA ALA A 38 -17.40 18.13 12.37
C ALA A 38 -18.04 16.95 13.13
N GLN A 39 -19.20 17.15 13.75
CA GLN A 39 -19.79 16.21 14.71
C GLN A 39 -20.26 14.90 14.06
N THR A 40 -20.69 14.93 12.80
CA THR A 40 -21.13 13.76 12.03
C THR A 40 -19.99 13.10 11.26
N TRP A 41 -19.00 13.88 10.80
CA TRP A 41 -17.97 13.42 9.85
C TRP A 41 -16.61 13.11 10.49
N LEU A 42 -16.34 13.57 11.72
CA LEU A 42 -15.16 13.17 12.50
C LEU A 42 -14.95 11.66 12.63
N PRO A 43 -15.96 10.82 12.96
CA PRO A 43 -15.73 9.38 13.04
C PRO A 43 -15.38 8.75 11.69
N TYR A 44 -15.78 9.35 10.56
CA TYR A 44 -15.44 8.86 9.23
C TYR A 44 -13.96 9.06 8.86
N TYR A 45 -13.18 9.84 9.62
CA TYR A 45 -11.72 9.90 9.48
C TYR A 45 -11.03 8.55 9.69
N ILE A 46 -11.73 7.56 10.25
CA ILE A 46 -11.20 6.20 10.33
C ILE A 46 -10.95 5.58 8.95
N VAL A 47 -11.65 6.03 7.91
CA VAL A 47 -11.51 5.52 6.53
C VAL A 47 -10.14 5.87 5.93
N PRO A 48 -9.71 7.16 5.84
CA PRO A 48 -8.37 7.49 5.38
C PRO A 48 -7.29 6.91 6.30
N LEU A 49 -7.56 6.82 7.60
CA LEU A 49 -6.62 6.22 8.57
C LEU A 49 -6.43 4.72 8.32
N MET A 50 -7.49 3.97 8.04
CA MET A 50 -7.44 2.57 7.62
C MET A 50 -6.76 2.40 6.26
N ALA A 51 -7.03 3.29 5.31
CA ALA A 51 -6.37 3.27 4.00
C ALA A 51 -4.85 3.47 4.12
N LEU A 52 -4.41 4.37 5.00
CA LEU A 52 -2.99 4.54 5.33
C LEU A 52 -2.41 3.29 6.02
N LEU A 53 -3.12 2.71 6.99
CA LEU A 53 -2.70 1.46 7.63
C LEU A 53 -2.54 0.31 6.63
N MET A 54 -3.47 0.17 5.67
CA MET A 54 -3.34 -0.82 4.60
C MET A 54 -2.13 -0.55 3.72
N TYR A 55 -1.85 0.71 3.39
CA TYR A 55 -0.64 1.08 2.65
C TYR A 55 0.65 0.66 3.40
N PHE A 56 0.75 0.96 4.70
CA PHE A 56 1.88 0.55 5.52
C PHE A 56 2.02 -0.98 5.61
N THR A 57 0.91 -1.68 5.84
CA THR A 57 0.88 -3.14 5.92
C THR A 57 1.33 -3.78 4.61
N LYS A 58 0.87 -3.27 3.47
CA LYS A 58 1.27 -3.75 2.15
C LYS A 58 2.75 -3.50 1.88
N LYS A 59 3.26 -2.32 2.24
CA LYS A 59 4.69 -1.98 2.14
C LYS A 59 5.54 -2.94 2.99
N TRP A 60 5.09 -3.28 4.19
CA TRP A 60 5.77 -4.22 5.07
C TRP A 60 5.73 -5.65 4.52
N MET A 61 4.57 -6.11 4.06
CA MET A 61 4.40 -7.44 3.48
C MET A 61 5.31 -7.66 2.27
N MET A 62 5.47 -6.64 1.43
CA MET A 62 6.35 -6.70 0.26
C MET A 62 7.83 -6.71 0.61
N LYS A 63 8.22 -5.94 1.63
CA LYS A 63 9.58 -6.00 2.18
C LYS A 63 9.89 -7.40 2.74
N ARG A 64 8.91 -8.05 3.37
CA ARG A 64 9.03 -9.45 3.84
C ARG A 64 9.13 -10.44 2.69
N MET A 65 8.27 -10.32 1.68
CA MET A 65 8.26 -11.22 0.52
C MET A 65 9.56 -11.16 -0.27
N TYR A 66 10.12 -9.96 -0.48
CA TYR A 66 11.37 -9.78 -1.19
C TYR A 66 12.54 -10.49 -0.49
N ARG A 67 12.61 -10.46 0.85
CA ARG A 67 13.61 -11.20 1.63
C ARG A 67 13.53 -12.71 1.40
N HIS A 68 12.32 -13.29 1.40
CA HIS A 68 12.14 -14.71 1.14
C HIS A 68 12.51 -15.10 -0.30
N LEU A 69 12.17 -14.26 -1.27
CA LEU A 69 12.54 -14.49 -2.68
C LEU A 69 14.06 -14.42 -2.90
N GLN A 70 14.76 -13.52 -2.20
CA GLN A 70 16.23 -13.45 -2.25
C GLN A 70 16.88 -14.71 -1.67
N GLN A 71 16.42 -15.19 -0.52
CA GLN A 71 16.94 -16.42 0.10
C GLN A 71 16.76 -17.64 -0.81
N MET A 72 15.60 -17.77 -1.48
CA MET A 72 15.38 -18.86 -2.44
C MET A 72 16.24 -18.73 -3.69
N ALA A 73 16.57 -17.51 -4.12
CA ALA A 73 17.46 -17.28 -5.26
C ALA A 73 18.92 -17.65 -4.94
N GLU A 74 19.38 -17.39 -3.71
CA GLU A 74 20.71 -17.82 -3.25
C GLU A 74 20.79 -19.34 -3.12
N GLN A 75 19.79 -19.99 -2.53
CA GLN A 75 19.75 -21.47 -2.42
C GLN A 75 19.74 -22.19 -3.77
N LYS A 76 19.10 -21.61 -4.80
CA LYS A 76 19.13 -22.16 -6.16
C LYS A 76 20.51 -22.04 -6.80
N LYS A 77 21.25 -20.96 -6.53
CA LYS A 77 22.62 -20.80 -7.04
C LYS A 77 23.59 -21.80 -6.40
N ASP A 78 23.46 -22.05 -5.10
CA ASP A 78 24.30 -23.03 -4.39
C ASP A 78 23.99 -24.49 -4.75
N GLN A 79 22.82 -24.79 -5.31
CA GLN A 79 22.47 -26.14 -5.80
C GLN A 79 22.90 -26.41 -7.26
N GLU A 80 23.21 -25.37 -8.03
CA GLU A 80 23.67 -25.47 -9.43
C GLU A 80 25.21 -25.43 -9.58
N VAL A 81 25.96 -25.29 -8.47
CA VAL A 81 27.43 -25.40 -8.38
C VAL A 81 27.81 -26.74 -7.77
#